data_AF-A0A6P0NML4-F1
#
_entry.id   AF-A0A6P0NML4-F1
#
_cell.length_a   1.000
_cell.length_b   1.000
_cell.length_c   1.000
_cell.angle_alpha   90.00
_cell.angle_beta   90.00
_cell.angle_gamma   90.00
#
_symmetry.space_group_name_H-M   'P 1'
#
loop_
_entity.id
_entity.type
_entity.pdbx_description
1 polymer ?
#
loop_
_entity_poly.entity_id
_entity_poly.type
_entity_poly.pdbx_seq_one_letter_code
_entity_poly.pdbx_strand_id
1 'polypeptide(L)'
;MKNVSAAYLRQSKFDSLHLATYEIVFQNLKLIYSIKNHTTKSQNYNVLVMTISLTTTTQAAFLLNISTGRLRTLLNQGRVQGAYKVKRLWMIPLNHRGMPEIKPGSRGPQPTWNKLQRKAKTIVHVLRKNIDYNRDNGTSHPAIAVKVGDKKKYCHALKINGPCQIVYQPHQPNKSQAGGARLWIEVEPEYIVERKYFPDGDDGPPPEVTPKKSKAKKKKSEIKELKEIIT
;
A
#
# COMPACT_ATOMS: atom_id res chain seq x y z
N MET A 1 -11.88 68.11 12.79
CA MET A 1 -12.77 67.08 13.40
C MET A 1 -13.36 66.12 12.34
N LYS A 2 -12.54 65.36 11.58
CA LYS A 2 -13.06 64.41 10.57
C LYS A 2 -12.11 63.21 10.40
N ASN A 3 -11.91 62.38 11.42
CA ASN A 3 -11.14 61.12 11.24
C ASN A 3 -11.51 59.96 12.20
N VAL A 4 -12.47 60.13 13.10
CA VAL A 4 -12.87 59.06 14.05
C VAL A 4 -13.89 58.07 13.42
N SER A 5 -14.61 58.50 12.37
CA SER A 5 -15.73 57.74 11.77
C SER A 5 -15.30 56.49 10.98
N ALA A 6 -14.17 56.51 10.27
CA ALA A 6 -13.76 55.41 9.40
C ALA A 6 -13.20 54.19 10.15
N ALA A 7 -12.54 54.41 11.30
CA ALA A 7 -12.03 53.33 12.14
C ALA A 7 -13.17 52.58 12.83
N TYR A 8 -14.19 53.30 13.31
CA TYR A 8 -15.38 52.72 13.93
C TYR A 8 -16.23 51.92 12.93
N LEU A 9 -16.35 52.40 11.68
CA LEU A 9 -17.03 51.69 10.60
C LEU A 9 -16.26 50.43 10.14
N ARG A 10 -14.93 50.40 10.24
CA ARG A 10 -14.13 49.18 9.95
C ARG A 10 -14.20 48.16 11.07
N GLN A 11 -14.16 48.60 12.32
CA GLN A 11 -14.25 47.72 13.48
C GLN A 11 -15.64 47.06 13.54
N SER A 12 -16.72 47.83 13.39
CA SER A 12 -18.08 47.29 13.34
C SER A 12 -18.32 46.30 12.18
N LYS A 13 -17.71 46.52 11.01
CA LYS A 13 -17.75 45.54 9.90
C LYS A 13 -16.99 44.25 10.23
N PHE A 14 -15.84 44.35 10.88
CA PHE A 14 -15.04 43.19 11.28
C PHE A 14 -15.77 42.35 12.34
N ASP A 15 -16.40 43.02 13.31
CA ASP A 15 -17.18 42.38 14.37
C ASP A 15 -18.46 41.74 13.81
N SER A 16 -19.12 42.38 12.83
CA SER A 16 -20.29 41.80 12.14
C SER A 16 -19.96 40.54 11.33
N LEU A 17 -18.78 40.49 10.70
CA LEU A 17 -18.31 39.31 9.95
C LEU A 17 -17.91 38.18 10.89
N HIS A 18 -17.32 38.50 12.04
CA HIS A 18 -16.96 37.52 13.07
C HIS A 18 -18.19 36.95 13.78
N LEU A 19 -19.22 37.76 14.03
CA LEU A 19 -20.50 37.29 14.57
C LEU A 19 -21.24 36.41 13.54
N ALA A 20 -21.22 36.78 12.25
CA ALA A 20 -21.83 35.98 11.19
C ALA A 20 -21.15 34.61 11.02
N THR A 21 -19.83 34.52 11.16
CA THR A 21 -19.13 33.22 11.12
C THR A 21 -19.43 32.38 12.36
N TYR A 22 -19.55 32.97 13.55
CA TYR A 22 -19.94 32.25 14.76
C TYR A 22 -21.38 31.75 14.71
N GLU A 23 -22.33 32.54 14.21
CA GLU A 23 -23.71 32.11 13.98
C GLU A 23 -23.77 30.94 12.99
N ILE A 24 -23.04 31.01 11.86
CA ILE A 24 -23.00 29.90 10.89
C ILE A 24 -22.42 28.63 11.53
N VAL A 25 -21.36 28.73 12.33
CA VAL A 25 -20.78 27.58 13.04
C VAL A 25 -21.75 27.02 14.08
N PHE A 26 -22.47 27.88 14.81
CA PHE A 26 -23.40 27.49 15.85
C PHE A 26 -24.69 26.86 15.29
N GLN A 27 -25.22 27.38 14.18
CA GLN A 27 -26.35 26.79 13.46
C GLN A 27 -25.98 25.42 12.87
N ASN A 28 -24.77 25.27 12.33
CA ASN A 28 -24.28 23.95 11.86
C ASN A 28 -24.11 22.96 13.01
N LEU A 29 -23.61 23.39 14.18
CA LEU A 29 -23.50 22.54 15.37
C LEU A 29 -24.87 22.12 15.92
N LYS A 30 -25.86 23.02 15.93
CA LYS A 30 -27.25 22.71 16.31
C LYS A 30 -27.91 21.73 15.34
N LEU A 31 -27.68 21.87 14.04
CA LEU A 31 -28.18 20.93 13.02
C LEU A 31 -27.60 19.52 13.25
N ILE A 32 -26.29 19.42 13.52
CA ILE A 32 -25.62 18.15 13.84
C ILE A 32 -26.18 17.51 15.12
N TYR A 33 -26.48 18.31 16.15
CA TYR A 33 -27.03 17.80 17.40
C TYR A 33 -28.51 17.38 17.28
N SER A 34 -29.30 18.09 16.46
CA SER A 34 -30.71 17.75 16.21
C SER A 34 -30.87 16.45 15.41
N ILE A 35 -29.96 16.16 14.48
CA ILE A 35 -29.98 14.90 13.70
C ILE A 35 -29.71 13.68 14.60
N LYS A 36 -28.93 13.84 15.69
CA LYS A 36 -28.62 12.75 16.64
C LYS A 36 -29.80 12.29 17.50
N ASN A 37 -30.81 13.15 17.72
CA ASN A 37 -31.88 12.88 18.68
C ASN A 37 -33.18 12.33 18.05
N HIS A 38 -33.28 12.23 16.72
CA HIS A 38 -34.50 11.78 16.02
C HIS A 38 -34.38 10.44 15.27
N THR A 39 -33.33 9.65 15.48
CA THR A 39 -33.16 8.34 14.81
C THR A 39 -33.08 7.18 15.81
N THR A 40 -34.20 6.93 16.50
CA THR A 40 -34.49 5.59 17.04
C THR A 40 -35.03 4.70 15.93
N LYS A 41 -34.39 3.53 15.78
CA LYS A 41 -34.70 2.36 14.93
C LYS A 41 -33.99 2.28 13.57
N SER A 42 -33.04 1.35 13.55
CA SER A 42 -32.69 0.42 12.46
C SER A 42 -31.91 0.97 11.26
N GLN A 43 -30.94 0.15 10.87
CA GLN A 43 -29.98 0.28 9.77
C GLN A 43 -28.70 1.06 10.10
N ASN A 44 -27.63 0.28 10.27
CA ASN A 44 -26.24 0.68 10.41
C ASN A 44 -25.76 1.49 9.20
N TYR A 45 -26.02 2.79 9.19
CA TYR A 45 -25.25 3.71 8.34
C TYR A 45 -24.01 4.10 9.12
N ASN A 46 -22.90 3.39 8.84
CA ASN A 46 -21.56 3.82 9.22
C ASN A 46 -21.27 5.17 8.58
N VAL A 47 -21.69 6.25 9.23
CA VAL A 47 -21.25 7.61 8.90
C VAL A 47 -19.82 7.72 9.39
N LEU A 48 -18.91 7.24 8.53
CA LEU A 48 -17.47 7.36 8.71
C LEU A 48 -17.16 8.86 8.63
N VAL A 49 -17.14 9.53 9.78
CA VAL A 49 -16.73 10.92 9.90
C VAL A 49 -15.28 10.98 9.42
N MET A 50 -15.06 11.27 8.14
CA MET A 50 -13.73 11.35 7.56
C MET A 50 -13.04 12.58 8.15
N THR A 51 -12.22 12.37 9.16
CA THR A 51 -11.30 13.40 9.66
C THR A 51 -10.32 13.73 8.53
N ILE A 52 -10.50 14.88 7.88
CA ILE A 52 -9.58 15.35 6.83
C ILE A 52 -8.35 15.94 7.53
N SER A 53 -7.29 15.15 7.63
CA SER A 53 -5.98 15.64 8.11
C SER A 53 -5.33 16.46 7.01
N LEU A 54 -4.88 17.68 7.34
CA LEU A 54 -4.15 18.55 6.42
C LEU A 54 -2.66 18.45 6.68
N THR A 55 -1.86 18.48 5.62
CA THR A 55 -0.40 18.41 5.69
C THR A 55 0.27 19.52 4.87
N THR A 56 1.52 19.82 5.22
CA THR A 56 2.39 20.74 4.46
C THR A 56 3.06 20.04 3.27
N THR A 57 3.63 20.81 2.34
CA THR A 57 4.36 20.28 1.18
C THR A 57 5.51 19.35 1.57
N THR A 58 6.26 19.67 2.62
CA THR A 58 7.42 18.87 3.04
C THR A 58 6.99 17.49 3.54
N GLN A 59 6.00 17.46 4.44
CA GLN A 59 5.45 16.22 4.97
C GLN A 59 4.77 15.39 3.87
N ALA A 60 4.02 16.03 2.97
CA ALA A 60 3.40 15.34 1.83
C ALA A 60 4.45 14.71 0.90
N ALA A 61 5.55 15.41 0.61
CA ALA A 61 6.61 14.90 -0.26
C ALA A 61 7.31 13.69 0.37
N PHE A 62 7.52 13.73 1.69
CA PHE A 62 8.04 12.62 2.47
C PHE A 62 7.12 11.39 2.40
N LEU A 63 5.81 11.55 2.64
CA LEU A 63 4.81 10.47 2.57
C LEU A 63 4.76 9.81 1.19
N LEU A 64 4.90 10.61 0.12
CA LEU A 64 4.87 10.13 -1.25
C LEU A 64 6.22 9.56 -1.73
N ASN A 65 7.27 9.66 -0.91
CA ASN A 65 8.65 9.31 -1.24
C ASN A 65 9.14 9.97 -2.54
N ILE A 66 8.94 11.29 -2.66
CA ILE A 66 9.41 12.11 -3.79
C ILE A 66 10.07 13.40 -3.29
N SER A 67 10.83 14.07 -4.16
CA SER A 67 11.40 15.38 -3.81
C SER A 67 10.31 16.44 -3.66
N THR A 68 10.55 17.42 -2.76
CA THR A 68 9.65 18.56 -2.56
C THR A 68 9.48 19.39 -3.83
N GLY A 69 10.54 19.53 -4.63
CA GLY A 69 10.50 20.16 -5.96
C GLY A 69 9.54 19.43 -6.91
N ARG A 70 9.60 18.10 -6.96
CA ARG A 70 8.68 17.29 -7.77
C ARG A 70 7.23 17.48 -7.31
N LEU A 71 6.97 17.49 -6.01
CA LEU A 71 5.63 17.73 -5.49
C LEU A 71 5.11 19.12 -5.84
N ARG A 72 5.96 20.16 -5.78
CA ARG A 72 5.59 21.51 -6.24
C ARG A 72 5.22 21.55 -7.72
N THR A 73 5.95 20.81 -8.57
CA THR A 73 5.56 20.65 -9.98
C THR A 73 4.17 20.04 -10.12
N LEU A 74 3.85 19.01 -9.33
CA LEU A 74 2.52 18.37 -9.35
C LEU A 74 1.41 19.29 -8.85
N LEU A 75 1.69 20.10 -7.82
CA LEU A 75 0.77 21.12 -7.30
C LEU A 75 0.48 22.19 -8.36
N ASN A 76 1.51 22.70 -9.02
CA ASN A 76 1.37 23.69 -10.10
C ASN A 76 0.62 23.11 -11.31
N GLN A 77 0.73 21.81 -11.57
CA GLN A 77 -0.05 21.11 -12.60
C GLN A 77 -1.50 20.81 -12.16
N GLY A 78 -1.92 21.17 -10.94
CA GLY A 78 -3.25 20.88 -10.42
C GLY A 78 -3.53 19.39 -10.20
N ARG A 79 -2.46 18.57 -10.06
CA ARG A 79 -2.58 17.11 -9.98
C ARG A 79 -2.79 16.57 -8.58
N VAL A 80 -2.46 17.34 -7.53
CA VAL A 80 -2.70 16.96 -6.13
C VAL A 80 -4.14 17.31 -5.76
N GLN A 81 -4.94 16.32 -5.36
CA GLN A 81 -6.37 16.52 -5.11
C GLN A 81 -6.63 17.31 -3.83
N GLY A 82 -7.56 18.26 -3.90
CA GLY A 82 -7.99 19.08 -2.76
C GLY A 82 -6.91 20.00 -2.19
N ALA A 83 -5.74 20.10 -2.82
CA ALA A 83 -4.68 20.97 -2.36
C ALA A 83 -5.05 22.44 -2.63
N TYR A 84 -4.89 23.28 -1.61
CA TYR A 84 -5.16 24.72 -1.71
C TYR A 84 -4.06 25.52 -1.03
N LYS A 85 -4.00 26.82 -1.34
CA LYS A 85 -2.93 27.69 -0.86
C LYS A 85 -3.44 28.59 0.24
N VAL A 86 -2.80 28.52 1.41
CA VAL A 86 -3.02 29.45 2.52
C VAL A 86 -1.79 30.37 2.60
N LYS A 87 -1.98 31.63 2.23
CA LYS A 87 -0.88 32.61 2.09
C LYS A 87 0.21 32.07 1.14
N ARG A 88 1.36 31.67 1.68
CA ARG A 88 2.51 31.15 0.92
C ARG A 88 2.67 29.63 1.00
N LEU A 89 1.85 28.95 1.80
CA LEU A 89 1.95 27.52 2.07
C LEU A 89 0.87 26.75 1.31
N TRP A 90 1.23 25.57 0.81
CA TRP A 90 0.26 24.61 0.30
C TRP A 90 -0.25 23.76 1.45
N MET A 91 -1.57 23.73 1.59
CA MET A 91 -2.31 22.79 2.43
C MET A 91 -2.79 21.65 1.55
N ILE A 92 -2.41 20.43 1.91
CA ILE A 92 -2.70 19.23 1.14
C ILE A 92 -3.54 18.30 2.02
N PRO A 93 -4.77 17.95 1.61
CA PRO A 93 -5.58 17.00 2.37
C PRO A 93 -5.06 15.58 2.19
N LEU A 94 -5.09 14.83 3.28
CA LEU A 94 -4.82 13.41 3.31
C LEU A 94 -6.13 12.65 3.22
N ASN A 95 -6.11 11.51 2.52
CA ASN A 95 -7.23 10.59 2.51
C ASN A 95 -7.34 9.83 3.84
N HIS A 96 -8.32 8.92 3.95
CA HIS A 96 -8.51 8.02 5.09
C HIS A 96 -7.27 7.17 5.46
N ARG A 97 -6.24 7.14 4.61
CA ARG A 97 -4.98 6.41 4.83
C ARG A 97 -3.83 7.31 5.27
N GLY A 98 -4.07 8.60 5.45
CA GLY A 98 -3.02 9.57 5.75
C GLY A 98 -2.10 9.85 4.55
N MET A 99 -2.55 9.61 3.31
CA MET A 99 -1.73 9.79 2.10
C MET A 99 -2.31 10.88 1.18
N PRO A 100 -1.48 11.74 0.56
CA PRO A 100 -1.94 12.67 -0.47
C PRO A 100 -2.41 11.92 -1.72
N GLU A 101 -3.50 12.38 -2.33
CA GLU A 101 -4.01 11.81 -3.58
C GLU A 101 -3.52 12.61 -4.80
N ILE A 102 -2.92 11.92 -5.77
CA ILE A 102 -2.39 12.52 -6.99
C ILE A 102 -3.08 11.90 -8.20
N LYS A 103 -3.65 12.74 -9.06
CA LYS A 103 -4.20 12.32 -10.35
C LYS A 103 -3.07 11.87 -11.29
N PRO A 104 -3.19 10.71 -11.96
CA PRO A 104 -2.18 10.24 -12.90
C PRO A 104 -2.05 11.20 -14.09
N GLY A 105 -0.86 11.20 -14.70
CA GLY A 105 -0.59 11.99 -15.90
C GLY A 105 -0.80 11.12 -17.13
N SER A 106 -1.04 11.74 -18.28
CA SER A 106 -1.37 11.01 -19.51
C SER A 106 -0.16 10.36 -20.18
N ARG A 107 1.05 10.86 -19.95
CA ARG A 107 2.30 10.36 -20.54
C ARG A 107 3.25 9.80 -19.48
N GLY A 108 4.06 8.82 -19.89
CA GLY A 108 5.12 8.24 -19.09
C GLY A 108 4.68 7.10 -18.16
N PRO A 109 5.59 6.60 -17.32
CA PRO A 109 5.30 5.50 -16.42
C PRO A 109 4.24 5.88 -15.38
N GLN A 110 3.35 4.94 -15.09
CA GLN A 110 2.26 5.16 -14.14
C GLN A 110 2.82 5.43 -12.73
N PRO A 111 2.30 6.45 -12.02
CA PRO A 111 2.78 6.78 -10.69
C PRO A 111 2.62 5.61 -9.73
N THR A 112 3.60 5.40 -8.85
CA THR A 112 3.58 4.36 -7.81
C THR A 112 3.14 4.88 -6.45
N TRP A 113 2.94 6.19 -6.34
CA TRP A 113 2.57 6.87 -5.12
C TRP A 113 1.15 6.43 -4.71
N ASN A 114 0.96 6.05 -3.44
CA ASN A 114 -0.30 5.51 -2.90
C ASN A 114 -0.69 4.08 -3.38
N LYS A 115 0.23 3.30 -3.98
CA LYS A 115 0.01 1.85 -4.22
C LYS A 115 0.22 1.03 -2.95
N LEU A 116 -0.56 1.31 -1.91
CA LEU A 116 -0.39 0.65 -0.60
C LEU A 116 -1.28 -0.56 -0.42
N GLN A 117 -2.42 -0.65 -1.10
CA GLN A 117 -3.24 -1.85 -1.01
C GLN A 117 -2.78 -2.86 -2.04
N ARG A 118 -2.21 -3.95 -1.54
CA ARG A 118 -2.15 -5.17 -2.32
C ARG A 118 -3.59 -5.48 -2.73
N LYS A 119 -3.82 -5.86 -3.98
CA LYS A 119 -5.15 -6.38 -4.38
C LYS A 119 -5.22 -7.90 -4.23
N ALA A 120 -4.05 -8.54 -4.28
CA ALA A 120 -3.92 -9.98 -4.19
C ALA A 120 -3.60 -10.39 -2.75
N LYS A 121 -4.28 -11.43 -2.29
CA LYS A 121 -3.96 -12.13 -1.05
C LYS A 121 -2.49 -12.57 -1.05
N THR A 122 -1.88 -12.57 0.13
CA THR A 122 -0.55 -13.14 0.31
C THR A 122 -0.71 -14.63 0.59
N ILE A 123 -0.05 -15.45 -0.22
CA ILE A 123 -0.04 -16.90 -0.07
C ILE A 123 1.31 -17.32 0.47
N VAL A 124 1.31 -18.04 1.58
CA VAL A 124 2.49 -18.57 2.24
C VAL A 124 2.47 -20.09 2.12
N HIS A 125 3.58 -20.65 1.66
CA HIS A 125 3.73 -22.09 1.49
C HIS A 125 4.99 -22.58 2.21
N VAL A 126 4.84 -23.67 2.95
CA VAL A 126 5.94 -24.34 3.64
C VAL A 126 6.56 -25.37 2.70
N LEU A 127 7.85 -25.22 2.43
CA LEU A 127 8.60 -26.04 1.48
C LEU A 127 9.15 -27.28 2.16
N ARG A 128 8.33 -28.33 2.27
CA ARG A 128 8.74 -29.62 2.86
C ARG A 128 10.07 -30.14 2.30
N LYS A 129 10.25 -30.09 0.97
CA LYS A 129 11.49 -30.54 0.32
C LYS A 129 12.74 -29.81 0.82
N ASN A 130 12.64 -28.51 1.09
CA ASN A 130 13.77 -27.73 1.60
C ASN A 130 14.07 -28.10 3.06
N ILE A 131 13.03 -28.36 3.86
CA ILE A 131 13.17 -28.81 5.25
C ILE A 131 13.88 -30.18 5.29
N ASP A 132 13.41 -31.12 4.47
CA ASP A 132 14.01 -32.45 4.38
C ASP A 132 15.47 -32.37 3.91
N TYR A 133 15.76 -31.58 2.87
CA TYR A 133 17.13 -31.37 2.37
C TYR A 133 18.05 -30.73 3.41
N ASN A 134 17.58 -29.71 4.14
CA ASN A 134 18.35 -29.05 5.19
C ASN A 134 18.69 -29.99 6.33
N ARG A 135 17.74 -30.84 6.75
CA ARG A 135 17.97 -31.88 7.76
C ARG A 135 19.04 -32.86 7.30
N ASP A 136 18.96 -33.32 6.05
CA ASP A 136 19.80 -34.40 5.55
C ASP A 136 21.22 -33.92 5.21
N ASN A 137 21.40 -32.65 4.85
CA ASN A 137 22.69 -32.10 4.39
C ASN A 137 23.29 -31.04 5.33
N GLY A 138 22.66 -30.73 6.47
CA GLY A 138 23.14 -29.69 7.40
C GLY A 138 23.12 -28.27 6.82
N THR A 139 22.33 -28.01 5.78
CA THR A 139 22.22 -26.70 5.13
C THR A 139 21.11 -25.85 5.75
N SER A 140 21.12 -24.54 5.48
CA SER A 140 20.14 -23.57 6.02
C SER A 140 19.34 -22.84 4.93
N HIS A 141 18.92 -23.54 3.87
CA HIS A 141 18.10 -22.94 2.82
C HIS A 141 16.72 -22.47 3.36
N PRO A 142 16.04 -21.51 2.71
CA PRO A 142 14.78 -20.99 3.19
C PRO A 142 13.68 -22.04 3.12
N ALA A 143 12.98 -22.26 4.23
CA ALA A 143 11.89 -23.23 4.32
C ALA A 143 10.52 -22.66 3.90
N ILE A 144 10.41 -21.35 3.70
CA ILE A 144 9.13 -20.67 3.47
C ILE A 144 9.15 -19.94 2.13
N ALA A 145 8.12 -20.14 1.33
CA ALA A 145 7.83 -19.36 0.13
C ALA A 145 6.64 -18.43 0.36
N VAL A 146 6.83 -17.15 0.09
CA VAL A 146 5.80 -16.11 0.16
C VAL A 146 5.51 -15.61 -1.24
N LYS A 147 4.27 -15.76 -1.70
CA LYS A 147 3.80 -15.27 -2.99
C LYS A 147 2.78 -14.16 -2.80
N VAL A 148 3.04 -13.02 -3.44
CA VAL A 148 2.17 -11.83 -3.44
C VAL A 148 1.93 -11.44 -4.90
N GLY A 149 0.72 -11.70 -5.39
CA GLY A 149 0.42 -11.60 -6.82
C GLY A 149 1.38 -12.49 -7.63
N ASP A 150 2.12 -11.92 -8.56
CA ASP A 150 3.09 -12.65 -9.39
C ASP A 150 4.48 -12.80 -8.77
N LYS A 151 4.77 -12.05 -7.69
CA LYS A 151 6.10 -12.05 -7.07
C LYS A 151 6.20 -13.16 -6.03
N LYS A 152 7.20 -14.02 -6.18
CA LYS A 152 7.57 -15.05 -5.20
C LYS A 152 8.88 -14.68 -4.52
N LYS A 153 8.92 -14.80 -3.19
CA LYS A 153 10.13 -14.61 -2.36
C LYS A 153 10.26 -15.76 -1.39
N TYR A 154 11.48 -16.06 -0.99
CA TYR A 154 11.79 -17.08 0.00
C TYR A 154 12.27 -16.40 1.29
N CYS A 155 12.08 -17.04 2.44
CA CYS A 155 12.55 -16.55 3.74
C CYS A 155 12.68 -17.72 4.73
N HIS A 156 13.39 -17.48 5.83
CA HIS A 156 13.64 -18.49 6.86
C HIS A 156 12.61 -18.42 7.98
N ALA A 157 12.18 -17.19 8.32
CA ALA A 157 11.09 -16.97 9.24
C ALA A 157 10.10 -15.93 8.68
N LEU A 158 8.84 -16.05 9.08
CA LEU A 158 7.76 -15.20 8.64
C LEU A 158 6.91 -14.79 9.84
N LYS A 159 6.68 -13.48 10.00
CA LYS A 159 5.76 -12.94 10.99
C LYS A 159 4.57 -12.30 10.27
N ILE A 160 3.36 -12.72 10.64
CA ILE A 160 2.10 -12.23 10.05
C ILE A 160 1.43 -11.33 11.08
N ASN A 161 1.26 -10.05 10.77
CA ASN A 161 0.64 -9.07 11.66
C ASN A 161 -0.84 -8.89 11.30
N GLY A 162 -1.65 -9.94 11.48
CA GLY A 162 -3.07 -9.93 11.14
C GLY A 162 -3.71 -11.32 11.13
N PRO A 163 -5.02 -11.41 10.86
CA PRO A 163 -5.70 -12.67 10.67
C PRO A 163 -5.12 -13.42 9.47
N CYS A 164 -5.01 -14.73 9.61
CA CYS A 164 -4.61 -15.62 8.54
C CYS A 164 -5.47 -16.89 8.57
N GLN A 165 -5.56 -17.56 7.43
CA GLN A 165 -6.30 -18.81 7.29
C GLN A 165 -5.38 -19.89 6.74
N ILE A 166 -5.41 -21.07 7.33
CA ILE A 166 -4.74 -22.26 6.78
C ILE A 166 -5.74 -22.98 5.91
N VAL A 167 -5.40 -23.20 4.63
CA VAL A 167 -6.28 -23.81 3.64
C VAL A 167 -5.65 -25.13 3.18
N TYR A 168 -6.40 -26.22 3.34
CA TYR A 168 -6.05 -27.54 2.83
C TYR A 168 -7.04 -27.94 1.72
N GLN A 169 -6.52 -28.18 0.52
CA GLN A 169 -7.28 -28.66 -0.63
C GLN A 169 -6.53 -29.83 -1.29
N PRO A 170 -6.89 -31.08 -0.98
CA PRO A 170 -6.18 -32.27 -1.50
C PRO A 170 -6.40 -32.50 -2.99
N HIS A 171 -7.63 -32.31 -3.47
CA HIS A 171 -8.05 -32.64 -4.83
C HIS A 171 -7.93 -31.47 -5.82
N GLN A 172 -7.95 -30.23 -5.32
CA GLN A 172 -7.83 -29.02 -6.14
C GLN A 172 -6.63 -28.18 -5.68
N PRO A 173 -5.40 -28.50 -6.15
CA PRO A 173 -4.22 -27.76 -5.73
C PRO A 173 -4.24 -26.34 -6.27
N ASN A 174 -3.70 -25.40 -5.50
CA ASN A 174 -3.61 -23.99 -5.90
C ASN A 174 -2.45 -23.80 -6.88
N LYS A 175 -2.70 -24.12 -8.16
CA LYS A 175 -1.72 -24.07 -9.25
C LYS A 175 -1.21 -22.65 -9.52
N SER A 176 -2.09 -21.65 -9.43
CA SER A 176 -1.80 -20.28 -9.82
C SER A 176 -1.05 -19.50 -8.74
N GLN A 177 -1.49 -19.55 -7.48
CA GLN A 177 -0.98 -18.69 -6.41
C GLN A 177 -0.08 -19.40 -5.40
N ALA A 178 -0.21 -20.72 -5.21
CA ALA A 178 0.66 -21.49 -4.33
C ALA A 178 1.63 -22.43 -5.09
N GLY A 179 1.64 -22.37 -6.42
CA GLY A 179 2.55 -23.19 -7.26
C GLY A 179 2.24 -24.69 -7.20
N GLY A 180 0.98 -25.06 -7.00
CA GLY A 180 0.54 -26.45 -6.91
C GLY A 180 0.52 -27.03 -5.50
N ALA A 181 0.68 -26.19 -4.46
CA ALA A 181 0.51 -26.63 -3.09
C ALA A 181 -0.91 -27.13 -2.81
N ARG A 182 -1.02 -28.13 -1.93
CA ARG A 182 -2.28 -28.63 -1.37
C ARG A 182 -2.59 -28.06 0.00
N LEU A 183 -1.58 -27.52 0.69
CA LEU A 183 -1.71 -26.84 1.97
C LEU A 183 -0.95 -25.51 1.87
N TRP A 184 -1.62 -24.42 2.21
CA TRP A 184 -1.02 -23.09 2.25
C TRP A 184 -1.71 -22.23 3.30
N ILE A 185 -1.10 -21.08 3.60
CA ILE A 185 -1.66 -20.07 4.50
C ILE A 185 -1.99 -18.85 3.66
N GLU A 186 -3.21 -18.32 3.82
CA GLU A 186 -3.68 -17.09 3.19
C GLU A 186 -3.68 -15.94 4.19
N VAL A 187 -3.26 -14.77 3.73
CA VAL A 187 -3.32 -13.51 4.48
C VAL A 187 -3.96 -12.46 3.60
N GLU A 188 -4.93 -11.74 4.17
CA GLU A 188 -5.61 -10.64 3.47
C GLU A 188 -4.62 -9.52 3.11
N PRO A 189 -4.83 -8.84 1.97
CA PRO A 189 -3.84 -7.93 1.41
C PRO A 189 -3.50 -6.71 2.27
N GLU A 190 -4.43 -6.29 3.13
CA GLU A 190 -4.29 -5.13 4.03
C GLU A 190 -3.22 -5.36 5.09
N TYR A 191 -2.94 -6.63 5.44
CA TYR A 191 -2.03 -6.97 6.53
C TYR A 191 -0.58 -7.09 6.07
N ILE A 192 0.32 -6.77 7.01
CA ILE A 192 1.76 -6.78 6.77
C ILE A 192 2.32 -8.15 7.12
N VAL A 193 3.19 -8.65 6.23
CA VAL A 193 3.95 -9.89 6.43
C VAL A 193 5.44 -9.55 6.43
N GLU A 194 6.09 -9.73 7.57
CA GLU A 194 7.51 -9.48 7.78
C GLU A 194 8.31 -10.76 7.50
N ARG A 195 9.27 -10.67 6.57
CA ARG A 195 10.17 -11.76 6.23
C ARG A 195 11.49 -11.57 6.96
N LYS A 196 11.99 -12.64 7.57
CA LYS A 196 13.28 -12.69 8.25
C LYS A 196 14.19 -13.70 7.56
N TYR A 197 15.47 -13.36 7.54
CA TYR A 197 16.55 -14.10 6.92
C TYR A 197 17.61 -14.38 7.98
N PHE A 198 18.29 -15.52 7.92
CA PHE A 198 19.45 -15.74 8.77
C PHE A 198 20.67 -15.14 8.07
N PRO A 199 21.63 -14.57 8.83
CA PRO A 199 22.80 -13.91 8.26
C PRO A 199 23.67 -14.84 7.41
N ASP A 200 23.76 -16.12 7.78
CA ASP A 200 24.59 -17.13 7.10
C ASP A 200 23.78 -18.09 6.21
N GLY A 201 22.51 -17.75 5.95
CA GLY A 201 21.60 -18.60 5.20
C GLY A 201 21.69 -18.36 3.70
N ASP A 202 21.60 -19.43 2.91
CA ASP A 202 21.44 -19.31 1.47
C ASP A 202 20.07 -18.67 1.15
N ASP A 203 20.05 -17.49 0.51
CA ASP A 203 18.81 -16.81 0.12
C ASP A 203 18.08 -17.48 -1.06
N GLY A 204 18.74 -18.44 -1.71
CA GLY A 204 18.26 -19.16 -2.88
C GLY A 204 17.45 -20.42 -2.54
N PRO A 205 16.51 -20.85 -3.40
CA PRO A 205 15.98 -22.20 -3.33
C PRO A 205 17.14 -23.21 -3.56
N PRO A 206 17.11 -24.39 -2.91
CA PRO A 206 18.18 -25.38 -3.03
C PRO A 206 18.49 -25.71 -4.51
N PRO A 207 19.74 -26.05 -4.86
CA PRO A 207 20.17 -26.26 -6.24
C PRO A 207 19.33 -27.32 -6.98
N GLU A 208 18.78 -28.30 -6.26
CA GLU A 208 17.92 -29.36 -6.81
C GLU A 208 16.50 -28.88 -7.20
N VAL A 209 16.02 -27.77 -6.64
CA VAL A 209 14.67 -27.19 -6.90
C VAL A 209 14.66 -26.31 -8.15
N THR A 210 15.82 -25.98 -8.72
CA THR A 210 15.86 -25.31 -10.03
C THR A 210 15.39 -26.27 -11.12
N PRO A 211 14.34 -25.93 -11.89
CA PRO A 211 13.84 -26.83 -12.91
C PRO A 211 14.96 -27.11 -13.91
N LYS A 212 15.00 -28.37 -14.38
CA LYS A 212 15.87 -29.00 -15.40
C LYS A 212 16.14 -28.20 -16.70
N LYS A 213 15.78 -26.92 -16.80
CA LYS A 213 16.07 -26.00 -17.91
C LYS A 213 17.56 -25.88 -18.19
N SER A 214 18.45 -25.85 -17.19
CA SER A 214 19.90 -25.84 -17.41
C SER A 214 20.38 -27.14 -18.06
N LYS A 215 19.96 -28.30 -17.53
CA LYS A 215 20.24 -29.62 -18.09
C LYS A 215 19.64 -29.82 -19.49
N ALA A 216 18.44 -29.30 -19.74
CA ALA A 216 17.78 -29.35 -21.05
C ALA A 216 18.47 -28.44 -22.08
N LYS A 217 18.98 -27.27 -21.66
CA LYS A 217 19.75 -26.37 -22.52
C LYS A 217 21.10 -26.97 -22.88
N LYS A 218 21.78 -27.61 -21.90
CA LYS A 218 23.04 -28.34 -22.10
C LYS A 218 22.85 -29.56 -23.02
N LYS A 219 21.80 -30.35 -22.80
CA LYS A 219 21.47 -31.49 -23.68
C LYS A 219 21.13 -31.05 -25.11
N LYS A 220 20.51 -29.87 -25.28
CA LYS A 220 20.18 -29.31 -26.60
C LYS A 220 21.40 -28.73 -27.33
N SER A 221 22.40 -28.19 -26.60
CA SER A 221 23.67 -27.76 -27.21
C SER A 221 24.54 -28.96 -27.59
N GLU A 222 24.63 -29.98 -26.73
CA GLU A 222 25.38 -31.23 -27.02
C GLU A 222 24.81 -31.96 -28.26
N ILE A 223 23.48 -32.02 -28.41
CA ILE A 223 22.84 -32.61 -29.61
C ILE A 223 23.09 -31.77 -30.87
N LYS A 224 23.30 -30.44 -30.73
CA LYS A 224 23.60 -29.56 -31.86
C LYS A 224 25.04 -29.78 -32.34
N GLU A 225 25.99 -29.83 -31.42
CA GLU A 225 27.42 -30.08 -31.71
C GLU A 225 27.63 -31.45 -32.37
N LEU A 226 26.97 -32.50 -31.89
CA LEU A 226 27.06 -33.83 -32.50
C LEU A 226 26.52 -33.91 -33.93
N LYS A 227 25.54 -33.06 -34.29
CA LYS A 227 24.99 -33.01 -35.65
C LYS A 227 25.89 -32.24 -36.61
N GLU A 228 26.62 -31.24 -36.12
CA GLU A 228 27.62 -30.49 -36.90
C GLU A 228 28.90 -31.31 -37.16
N ILE A 229 29.18 -32.34 -36.36
CA ILE A 229 30.32 -33.27 -36.56
C ILE A 229 30.01 -34.39 -37.58
N ILE A 230 28.72 -34.72 -37.77
CA ILE A 230 28.26 -35.85 -38.61
C ILE A 230 27.82 -35.37 -40.01
N THR A 231 27.80 -34.05 -40.27
CA THR A 231 27.52 -33.45 -41.59
C THR A 231 28.81 -32.97 -42.22
#